data_AF-A0A7V2MGU7-F1
#
_entry.id   AF-A0A7V2MGU7-F1
#
_cell.length_a   1.000
_cell.length_b   1.000
_cell.length_c   1.000
_cell.angle_alpha   90.00
_cell.angle_beta   90.00
_cell.angle_gamma   90.00
#
_symmetry.space_group_name_H-M   'P 1'
#
loop_
_entity.id
_entity.type
_entity.pdbx_description
1 polymer ?
#
loop_
_entity_poly.entity_id
_entity_poly.type
_entity_poly.pdbx_seq_one_letter_code
_entity_poly.pdbx_strand_id
1 'polypeptide(L)' 'MPTELRLGDDIDDFCVKCKRISAHVVVSLLGSEIGKVRCRSCYNEHDFRHEKAPPSKKDLKKQELFNEVLGKIQPGAEPQ' A
#
# COMPACT_ATOMS: atom_id res chain seq x y z
N MET A 1 -19.51 -17.69 -0.61
CA MET A 1 -20.28 -16.45 -0.32
C MET A 1 -19.23 -15.39 -0.06
N PRO A 2 -19.17 -14.27 -0.81
CA PRO A 2 -18.26 -13.20 -0.42
C PRO A 2 -18.81 -12.62 0.88
N THR A 3 -18.09 -12.87 1.97
CA THR A 3 -18.45 -12.35 3.29
C THR A 3 -18.35 -10.83 3.19
N GLU A 4 -19.47 -10.14 3.38
CA GLU A 4 -19.49 -8.69 3.52
C GLU A 4 -18.48 -8.30 4.60
N LEU A 5 -17.68 -7.28 4.33
CA LEU A 5 -16.69 -6.81 5.29
C LEU A 5 -17.39 -6.15 6.47
N ARG A 6 -17.05 -6.58 7.68
CA ARG A 6 -17.64 -6.07 8.91
C ARG A 6 -16.59 -5.41 9.78
N LEU A 7 -17.07 -4.50 10.62
CA LEU A 7 -16.26 -3.96 11.71
C LEU A 7 -15.82 -5.10 12.62
N GLY A 8 -14.54 -5.12 12.97
CA GLY A 8 -13.95 -6.17 13.79
C GLY A 8 -13.44 -7.39 13.02
N ASP A 9 -13.67 -7.49 11.70
CA ASP A 9 -13.06 -8.55 10.90
C ASP A 9 -11.53 -8.36 10.85
N ASP A 10 -10.83 -9.49 10.71
CA ASP A 10 -9.38 -9.54 10.63
C ASP A 10 -8.91 -9.42 9.18
N ILE A 11 -7.95 -8.52 8.94
CA ILE A 11 -7.34 -8.31 7.63
C ILE A 11 -5.82 -8.12 7.76
N ASP A 12 -5.07 -8.61 6.78
CA ASP A 12 -3.64 -8.34 6.69
C ASP A 12 -3.38 -7.00 5.99
N ASP A 13 -2.54 -6.16 6.59
CA ASP A 13 -2.08 -4.89 6.02
C ASP A 13 -0.65 -4.60 6.44
N PHE A 14 0.00 -3.63 5.77
CA PHE A 14 1.32 -3.17 6.13
C PHE A 14 1.27 -2.18 7.31
N CYS A 15 1.72 -2.64 8.48
CA CYS A 15 1.86 -1.80 9.65
C CYS A 15 3.12 -0.93 9.55
N VAL A 16 2.98 0.39 9.52
CA VAL A 16 4.12 1.32 9.51
C VAL A 16 4.98 1.28 10.76
N LYS A 17 4.39 0.96 11.92
CA LYS A 17 5.15 0.80 13.16
C LYS A 17 5.94 -0.50 13.18
N CYS A 18 5.32 -1.61 12.78
CA CYS A 18 5.98 -2.91 12.76
C CYS A 18 6.86 -3.13 11.52
N LYS A 19 6.69 -2.30 10.48
CA LYS A 19 7.37 -2.37 9.17
C LYS A 19 7.24 -3.74 8.49
N ARG A 20 6.11 -4.41 8.71
CA ARG A 20 5.80 -5.73 8.15
C ARG A 20 4.30 -5.86 7.91
N ILE A 21 3.94 -6.83 7.07
CA ILE A 21 2.56 -7.27 6.94
C ILE A 21 2.19 -8.03 8.22
N SER A 22 1.04 -7.69 8.79
CA SER A 22 0.52 -8.32 9.99
C SER A 22 -0.99 -8.28 10.01
N ALA A 23 -1.61 -9.11 10.86
CA ALA A 23 -3.03 -9.04 11.13
C ALA A 23 -3.42 -7.71 11.81
N HIS A 24 -4.41 -7.05 11.23
CA HIS A 24 -5.08 -5.87 11.72
C HIS A 24 -6.58 -6.14 11.87
N VAL A 25 -7.22 -5.38 12.75
CA VAL A 25 -8.67 -5.39 12.94
C VAL A 25 -9.27 -4.18 12.24
N VAL A 26 -10.33 -4.38 11.47
CA VAL A 26 -11.06 -3.28 10.82
C VAL A 26 -11.78 -2.46 11.90
N VAL A 27 -11.39 -1.19 12.05
CA VAL A 27 -12.01 -0.28 13.03
C VAL A 27 -12.95 0.74 12.38
N SER A 28 -12.87 0.93 11.06
CA SER A 28 -13.76 1.81 10.33
C SER A 28 -13.96 1.34 8.90
N LEU A 29 -15.21 1.40 8.43
CA LEU A 29 -15.63 1.14 7.06
C LEU A 29 -16.15 2.44 6.43
N LEU A 30 -15.78 2.68 5.17
CA LEU A 30 -16.27 3.74 4.31
C LEU A 30 -17.19 3.10 3.26
N GLY A 31 -18.46 2.93 3.63
CA GLY A 31 -19.40 2.16 2.80
C GLY A 31 -19.00 0.68 2.76
N SER A 32 -18.62 0.20 1.58
CA SER A 32 -18.12 -1.17 1.37
C SER A 32 -16.60 -1.30 1.39
N GLU A 33 -15.87 -0.20 1.60
CA GLU A 33 -14.40 -0.20 1.64
C GLU A 33 -13.87 -0.02 3.06
N ILE A 34 -12.63 -0.45 3.29
CA ILE A 34 -11.96 -0.31 4.58
C ILE A 34 -11.38 1.09 4.69
N GLY A 35 -11.79 1.82 5.73
CA GLY A 35 -11.18 3.11 6.04
C GLY A 35 -9.93 2.95 6.88
N LYS A 36 -10.11 2.50 8.13
CA LYS A 36 -9.05 2.42 9.12
C LYS A 36 -8.93 1.03 9.72
N VAL A 37 -7.69 0.66 10.02
CA VAL A 37 -7.33 -0.62 10.62
C VAL A 37 -6.46 -0.40 11.85
N ARG A 38 -6.58 -1.31 12.83
CA ARG A 38 -5.77 -1.32 14.05
C ARG A 38 -4.90 -2.56 14.08
N CYS A 39 -3.58 -2.38 14.17
CA CYS A 39 -2.64 -3.51 14.24
C CYS A 39 -2.86 -4.30 15.53
N ARG A 40 -3.00 -5.63 15.44
CA ARG A 40 -3.15 -6.50 16.61
C ARG A 40 -1.86 -6.65 17.43
N SER A 41 -0.70 -6.44 16.81
CA SER A 41 0.59 -6.54 17.50
C SER A 41 1.02 -5.26 18.22
N CYS A 42 0.85 -4.08 17.60
CA CYS A 42 1.33 -2.81 18.16
C CYS A 42 0.22 -1.83 18.53
N TYR A 43 -1.05 -2.22 18.36
CA TYR A 43 -2.24 -1.42 18.69
C TYR A 43 -2.28 -0.03 18.04
N ASN A 44 -1.54 0.16 16.97
CA ASN A 44 -1.52 1.43 16.24
C ASN A 44 -2.64 1.42 15.20
N GLU A 45 -3.35 2.54 15.12
CA GLU A 45 -4.40 2.77 14.13
C GLU A 45 -3.84 3.55 12.95
N HIS A 46 -4.11 3.09 11.74
CA HIS A 46 -3.77 3.79 10.51
C HIS A 46 -4.78 3.48 9.41
N ASP A 47 -4.73 4.26 8.33
CA ASP A 47 -5.54 4.01 7.14
C ASP A 47 -5.07 2.73 6.45
N PHE A 48 -6.00 2.00 5.84
CA PHE A 48 -5.72 0.73 5.17
C PHE A 48 -4.89 0.96 3.90
N ARG A 49 -3.70 0.34 3.83
CA ARG A 49 -2.73 0.56 2.74
C ARG A 49 -2.74 -0.50 1.64
N HIS A 50 -3.69 -1.44 1.68
CA HIS A 50 -3.79 -2.51 0.69
C HIS A 50 -2.47 -3.30 0.58
N GLU A 51 -1.84 -3.59 1.73
CA GLU A 51 -0.58 -4.32 1.82
C GLU A 51 0.62 -3.61 1.17
N LYS A 52 0.46 -2.35 0.74
CA LYS A 52 1.55 -1.58 0.14
C LYS A 52 2.39 -0.93 1.23
N ALA A 53 3.68 -1.28 1.23
CA ALA A 53 4.67 -0.52 1.98
C ALA A 53 4.71 0.92 1.44
N PRO A 54 4.71 1.95 2.31
CA PRO A 54 4.86 3.31 1.86
C PRO A 54 6.22 3.46 1.16
N PRO A 55 6.28 4.10 -0.02
CA PRO A 55 7.53 4.27 -0.74
C PRO A 55 8.51 5.08 0.11
N SER A 56 9.75 4.58 0.22
CA SER A 56 10.80 5.34 0.90
C SER A 56 11.19 6.56 0.07
N LYS A 57 11.74 7.59 0.72
CA LYS A 57 12.35 8.74 0.01
C LYS A 57 13.40 8.28 -1.02
N LYS A 58 14.09 7.17 -0.75
CA LYS A 58 15.04 6.56 -1.70
C LYS A 58 14.36 5.92 -2.91
N ASP A 59 13.19 5.30 -2.71
CA ASP A 59 12.44 4.66 -3.80
C ASP A 59 11.83 5.72 -4.73
N LEU A 60 11.34 6.82 -4.18
CA LEU A 60 10.88 7.98 -4.96
C LEU A 60 11.99 8.55 -5.84
N LYS A 61 13.19 8.75 -5.27
CA LYS A 61 14.34 9.24 -6.04
C LYS A 61 14.80 8.25 -7.11
N LYS A 62 14.74 6.95 -6.82
CA LYS A 62 15.03 5.89 -7.80
C LYS A 62 14.00 5.87 -8.93
N GLN A 63 12.71 6.06 -8.64
CA GLN A 63 11.66 6.18 -9.65
C GLN A 63 11.87 7.40 -10.54
N GLU A 64 12.23 8.55 -9.98
CA GLU A 64 12.54 9.76 -10.74
C GLU A 64 13.71 9.54 -11.71
N LEU A 65 14.82 8.97 -11.22
CA LEU A 65 15.98 8.63 -12.04
C LEU A 65 15.64 7.59 -13.12
N PHE A 66 14.81 6.60 -12.80
CA PHE A 66 14.40 5.58 -13.76
C PHE A 66 13.55 6.19 -14.89
N ASN A 67 12.63 7.10 -14.55
CA ASN A 67 11.83 7.83 -15.54
C ASN A 67 12.71 8.73 -16.43
N GLU A 68 13.73 9.36 -15.86
CA GLU A 68 14.69 10.17 -16.63
C GLU A 68 15.48 9.32 -17.65
N VAL A 69 15.92 8.12 -17.24
CA VAL A 69 16.63 7.18 -18.12
C VAL A 69 15.69 6.62 -19.21
N LEU A 70 14.47 6.24 -18.85
CA LEU A 70 13.48 5.78 -19.83
C LEU A 70 13.13 6.87 -20.85
N GLY A 71 13.00 8.14 -20.43
CA GLY A 71 12.77 9.24 -21.35
C GLY A 71 13.93 9.47 -22.34
N LYS A 72 15.16 9.11 -21.96
CA LYS A 72 16.36 9.18 -22.82
C LYS A 72 16.53 7.97 -23.74
N ILE A 73 15.86 6.86 -23.47
CA ILE A 73 15.94 5.62 -24.24
C ILE A 73 14.59 5.37 -24.92
N GLN A 74 14.36 5.98 -26.09
CA GLN A 74 13.31 5.52 -27.01
C GLN A 74 13.85 4.33 -27.83
N PRO A 75 13.28 3.12 -27.74
CA PRO A 75 13.49 2.09 -28.75
C PRO A 75 12.45 2.26 -29.85
N GLY A 76 12.82 2.90 -30.96
CA GLY A 76 12.02 2.87 -32.19
C GLY A 76 11.77 4.18 -32.92
N ALA A 77 12.81 5.00 -33.15
CA ALA A 77 12.81 5.82 -34.37
C ALA A 77 13.42 4.96 -35.49
N GLU A 78 12.59 4.29 -36.27
CA GLU A 78 13.01 3.67 -37.52
C GLU A 78 13.51 4.76 -38.49
N PRO A 79 14.71 4.62 -39.07
CA PRO A 79 15.11 5.48 -40.16
C PRO A 79 14.46 4.97 -41.45
N GLN A 80 13.53 5.74 -42.00
CA GLN A 80 13.19 5.74 -43.43
C GLN A 80 13.41 7.13 -44.01
#